data_AF-A0A200R5V0-F1
#
_entry.id   AF-A0A200R5V0-F1
#
_cell.length_a   1.000
_cell.length_b   1.000
_cell.length_c   1.000
_cell.angle_alpha   90.00
_cell.angle_beta   90.00
_cell.angle_gamma   90.00
#
_symmetry.space_group_name_H-M   'P 1'
#
loop_
_entity.id
_entity.type
_entity.pdbx_description
1 polymer ?
#
loop_
_entity_poly.entity_id
_entity_poly.type
_entity_poly.pdbx_seq_one_letter_code
_entity_poly.pdbx_strand_id
1 'polypeptide(L)'
;MASARDFVLSVMLLAFVTTSIDAIYTEDDFVHCQNTVRKWAASSLDEAKEDKHKLQDLLFFLHVPRTGGRTYFHCFLRKLYASNLECPRSYDKLRFDPSKPNCRLMVTHDDYSMMSKLPKERTSVVTILRNPIDRVFSTYEFSVEVAARFLVHPNLTSATQLTGRIRPRNNGVSTLDIWPWKYLVPWMREDLFTRRDARKHRNLKENKESNDSYDMEEIVMPLHEFINEPVAHDIIHNGATFQVAGLTNNSCLSESHEVRHCVRKYQSLGDYVLDVAKKRLSDMLYVGLTEDHKESATMFANVVGTQVLSQFEALSSISNKADNSKMELSSSFPDSEHDINHLQNSTDDQKESEISSTGSVETRNGTMTVGKLMEDYEVCISSLRKAQARRRTSSLKRISPANFSKDARLQVPEVVLQQIISLNRLDVELYKHAQDIFAQERKHLAEKLVEVKPQEGLKNQFIDSYGPNTWKASLLAIAVLLLIVLKVGIQRAVLSEPDRSRAKVLFLASNLAQKIYSYGPSLLKTELDQF
;
A
#
# COMPACT_ATOMS: atom_id res chain seq x y z
N MET A 1 -57.33 -28.95 -29.21
CA MET A 1 -55.85 -28.97 -29.31
C MET A 1 -55.25 -27.75 -30.02
N ALA A 2 -55.96 -27.05 -30.92
CA ALA A 2 -55.44 -25.82 -31.58
C ALA A 2 -55.10 -24.68 -30.59
N SER A 3 -55.99 -24.42 -29.62
CA SER A 3 -55.81 -23.33 -28.63
C SER A 3 -54.54 -23.45 -27.76
N ALA A 4 -54.08 -24.66 -27.43
CA ALA A 4 -52.86 -24.84 -26.65
C ALA A 4 -51.60 -24.58 -27.48
N ARG A 5 -51.63 -24.91 -28.78
CA ARG A 5 -50.50 -24.69 -29.69
C ARG A 5 -50.31 -23.20 -29.98
N ASP A 6 -51.40 -22.48 -30.18
CA ASP A 6 -51.38 -21.04 -30.46
C ASP A 6 -50.96 -20.22 -29.21
N PHE A 7 -51.35 -20.68 -28.02
CA PHE A 7 -50.88 -20.12 -26.75
C PHE A 7 -49.37 -20.33 -26.55
N VAL A 8 -48.87 -21.55 -26.78
CA VAL A 8 -47.43 -21.86 -26.68
C VAL A 8 -46.61 -21.06 -27.69
N LEU A 9 -47.09 -20.92 -28.93
CA LEU A 9 -46.43 -20.09 -29.95
C LEU A 9 -46.40 -18.61 -29.55
N SER A 10 -47.49 -18.10 -28.97
CA SER A 10 -47.54 -16.70 -28.50
C SER A 10 -46.59 -16.44 -27.34
N VAL A 11 -46.48 -17.38 -26.39
CA VAL A 11 -45.53 -17.30 -25.27
C VAL A 11 -44.08 -17.39 -25.77
N MET A 12 -43.79 -18.27 -26.72
CA MET A 12 -42.46 -18.39 -27.35
C MET A 12 -42.08 -17.10 -28.11
N LEU A 13 -43.03 -16.51 -28.84
CA LEU A 13 -42.82 -15.26 -29.57
C LEU A 13 -42.59 -14.09 -28.61
N LEU A 14 -43.37 -14.00 -27.53
CA LEU A 14 -43.21 -12.97 -26.51
C LEU A 14 -41.85 -13.11 -25.80
N ALA A 15 -41.46 -14.33 -25.42
CA ALA A 15 -40.16 -14.60 -24.83
C ALA A 15 -39.01 -14.23 -25.77
N PHE A 16 -39.13 -14.54 -27.07
CA PHE A 16 -38.15 -14.18 -28.09
C PHE A 16 -38.05 -12.66 -28.29
N VAL A 17 -39.19 -11.96 -28.28
CA VAL A 17 -39.22 -10.50 -28.40
C VAL A 17 -38.60 -9.85 -27.16
N THR A 18 -38.90 -10.34 -25.95
CA THR A 18 -38.30 -9.81 -24.72
C THR A 18 -36.80 -10.03 -24.67
N THR A 19 -36.30 -11.23 -25.03
CA THR A 19 -34.85 -11.50 -25.04
C THR A 19 -34.13 -10.71 -26.12
N SER A 20 -34.76 -10.46 -27.27
CA SER A 20 -34.20 -9.64 -28.34
C SER A 20 -34.14 -8.15 -27.96
N ILE A 21 -35.19 -7.64 -27.30
CA ILE A 21 -35.21 -6.26 -26.79
C ILE A 21 -34.14 -6.07 -25.71
N ASP A 22 -34.04 -6.99 -24.75
CA ASP A 22 -33.01 -6.94 -23.72
C ASP A 22 -31.59 -6.98 -24.33
N ALA A 23 -31.37 -7.82 -25.34
CA ALA A 23 -30.09 -7.89 -26.05
C ALA A 23 -29.72 -6.56 -26.73
N ILE A 24 -30.66 -5.91 -27.43
CA ILE A 24 -30.43 -4.61 -28.08
C ILE A 24 -30.12 -3.53 -27.04
N TYR A 25 -30.89 -3.46 -25.96
CA TYR A 25 -30.63 -2.50 -24.87
C TYR A 25 -29.25 -2.73 -24.22
N THR A 26 -28.82 -3.98 -24.05
CA THR A 26 -27.49 -4.28 -23.51
C THR A 26 -26.36 -3.92 -24.46
N GLU A 27 -26.57 -4.04 -25.78
CA GLU A 27 -25.57 -3.68 -26.79
C GLU A 27 -25.39 -2.16 -26.86
N ASP A 28 -26.49 -1.40 -26.94
CA ASP A 28 -26.46 0.07 -26.95
C ASP A 28 -25.84 0.63 -25.66
N ASP A 29 -26.20 0.06 -24.50
CA ASP A 29 -25.64 0.45 -23.21
C ASP A 29 -24.14 0.10 -23.09
N PHE A 30 -23.70 -1.06 -23.60
CA PHE A 30 -22.28 -1.38 -23.66
C PHE A 30 -21.51 -0.42 -24.55
N VAL A 31 -22.04 -0.08 -25.73
CA VAL A 31 -21.41 0.89 -26.65
C VAL A 31 -21.31 2.27 -26.01
N HIS A 32 -22.36 2.74 -25.33
CA HIS A 32 -22.34 3.98 -24.54
C HIS A 32 -21.22 3.93 -23.50
N CYS A 33 -21.20 2.89 -22.69
CA CYS A 33 -20.20 2.73 -21.64
C CYS A 33 -18.78 2.65 -22.19
N GLN A 34 -18.57 1.93 -23.29
CA GLN A 34 -17.27 1.83 -23.94
C GLN A 34 -16.80 3.21 -24.43
N ASN A 35 -17.68 3.99 -25.06
CA ASN A 35 -17.35 5.34 -25.54
C ASN A 35 -17.03 6.28 -24.38
N THR A 36 -17.83 6.27 -23.31
CA THR A 36 -17.60 7.08 -22.11
C THR A 36 -16.24 6.77 -21.47
N VAL A 37 -15.93 5.49 -21.25
CA VAL A 37 -14.66 5.08 -20.64
C VAL A 37 -13.47 5.40 -21.53
N ARG A 38 -13.56 5.14 -22.84
CA ARG A 38 -12.47 5.44 -23.80
C ARG A 38 -12.17 6.94 -23.88
N LYS A 39 -13.21 7.76 -23.98
CA LYS A 39 -13.08 9.22 -24.05
C LYS A 39 -12.41 9.77 -22.78
N TRP A 40 -12.85 9.30 -21.61
CA TRP A 40 -12.27 9.66 -20.32
C TRP A 40 -10.80 9.20 -20.19
N ALA A 41 -10.49 8.00 -20.67
CA ALA A 41 -9.13 7.48 -20.62
C ALA A 41 -8.18 8.26 -21.53
N ALA A 42 -8.61 8.55 -22.77
CA ALA A 42 -7.83 9.36 -23.71
C ALA A 42 -7.51 10.76 -23.14
N SER A 43 -8.51 11.46 -22.60
CA SER A 43 -8.28 12.78 -21.99
C SER A 43 -7.37 12.74 -20.77
N SER A 44 -7.39 11.64 -20.01
CA SER A 44 -6.55 11.45 -18.82
C SER A 44 -5.09 11.11 -19.17
N LEU A 45 -4.82 10.55 -20.34
CA LEU A 45 -3.48 10.10 -20.75
C LEU A 45 -2.67 11.20 -21.45
N ASP A 46 -3.34 12.20 -22.03
CA ASP A 46 -2.71 13.33 -22.74
C ASP A 46 -2.07 14.37 -21.80
N GLU A 47 -2.24 14.24 -20.48
CA GLU A 47 -1.60 15.12 -19.50
C GLU A 47 -0.10 14.80 -19.36
N ALA A 48 0.75 15.49 -20.12
CA ALA A 48 2.20 15.44 -19.95
C ALA A 48 2.62 16.24 -18.71
N LYS A 49 3.37 15.61 -17.79
CA LYS A 49 4.04 16.31 -16.69
C LYS A 49 5.50 16.61 -17.01
N GLU A 50 5.97 17.78 -16.59
CA GLU A 50 7.40 18.07 -16.45
C GLU A 50 8.07 17.11 -15.45
N ASP A 51 9.41 17.14 -15.39
CA ASP A 51 10.27 16.23 -14.63
C ASP A 51 9.67 15.79 -13.27
N LYS A 52 9.21 14.53 -13.23
CA LYS A 52 8.56 13.92 -12.06
C LYS A 52 9.45 13.85 -10.82
N HIS A 53 10.77 13.94 -10.98
CA HIS A 53 11.72 13.77 -9.88
C HIS A 53 11.87 15.02 -9.02
N LYS A 54 11.30 16.16 -9.44
CA LYS A 54 11.36 17.42 -8.71
C LYS A 54 10.11 17.63 -7.85
N LEU A 55 10.34 17.86 -6.56
CA LEU A 55 9.32 18.26 -5.61
C LEU A 55 8.82 19.67 -5.95
N GLN A 56 7.52 19.79 -6.14
CA GLN A 56 6.79 21.05 -6.27
C GLN A 56 6.37 21.59 -4.90
N ASP A 57 5.73 22.75 -4.87
CA ASP A 57 5.42 23.46 -3.62
C ASP A 57 4.44 22.73 -2.70
N LEU A 58 3.43 22.07 -3.28
CA LEU A 58 2.44 21.26 -2.56
C LEU A 58 2.76 19.77 -2.73
N LEU A 59 2.98 19.08 -1.61
CA LEU A 59 3.03 17.63 -1.57
C LEU A 59 1.64 17.06 -1.27
N PHE A 60 1.07 16.36 -2.24
CA PHE A 60 -0.16 15.59 -2.08
C PHE A 60 0.18 14.11 -1.83
N PHE A 61 -0.02 13.65 -0.59
CA PHE A 61 0.01 12.24 -0.26
C PHE A 61 -1.36 11.60 -0.52
N LEU A 62 -1.47 10.91 -1.66
CA LEU A 62 -2.61 10.06 -1.98
C LEU A 62 -2.55 8.81 -1.11
N HIS A 63 -3.25 8.84 0.03
CA HIS A 63 -3.17 7.77 1.01
C HIS A 63 -4.18 6.66 0.69
N VAL A 64 -3.69 5.60 0.06
CA VAL A 64 -4.46 4.38 -0.16
C VAL A 64 -4.73 3.67 1.17
N PRO A 65 -5.98 3.36 1.54
CA PRO A 65 -6.27 2.71 2.80
C PRO A 65 -5.53 1.37 2.95
N ARG A 66 -5.03 1.13 4.17
CA ARG A 66 -4.36 -0.12 4.60
C ARG A 66 -3.00 -0.41 3.93
N THR A 67 -2.33 0.62 3.41
CA THR A 67 -0.95 0.56 2.87
C THR A 67 0.10 1.16 3.81
N GLY A 68 -0.23 1.33 5.09
CA GLY A 68 0.69 1.90 6.08
C GLY A 68 0.83 3.42 6.05
N GLY A 69 -0.01 4.14 5.29
CA GLY A 69 0.10 5.60 5.18
C GLY A 69 -0.09 6.38 6.48
N ARG A 70 -0.79 5.85 7.50
CA ARG A 70 -0.80 6.46 8.84
C ARG A 70 0.60 6.53 9.46
N THR A 71 1.43 5.52 9.22
CA THR A 71 2.83 5.48 9.69
C THR A 71 3.65 6.54 8.95
N TYR A 72 3.54 6.61 7.62
CA TYR A 72 4.23 7.64 6.82
C TYR A 72 3.80 9.06 7.23
N PHE A 73 2.50 9.31 7.35
CA PHE A 73 2.00 10.61 7.76
C PHE A 73 2.54 11.01 9.15
N HIS A 74 2.37 10.12 10.14
CA HIS A 74 2.70 10.46 11.52
C HIS A 74 4.20 10.47 11.83
N CYS A 75 4.96 9.51 11.27
CA CYS A 75 6.36 9.32 11.60
C CYS A 75 7.32 9.97 10.61
N PHE A 76 6.90 10.28 9.38
CA PHE A 76 7.70 11.04 8.41
C PHE A 76 7.17 12.44 8.16
N LEU A 77 5.96 12.56 7.61
CA LEU A 77 5.49 13.83 7.07
C LEU A 77 5.32 14.90 8.15
N ARG A 78 4.79 14.55 9.33
CA ARG A 78 4.74 15.46 10.50
C ARG A 78 6.10 15.80 11.09
N LYS A 79 7.15 15.06 10.73
CA LYS A 79 8.54 15.39 11.04
C LYS A 79 9.16 16.26 9.94
N LEU A 80 8.63 16.29 8.73
CA LEU A 80 9.13 17.13 7.66
C LEU A 80 8.43 18.49 7.60
N TYR A 81 7.12 18.50 7.80
CA TYR A 81 6.28 19.70 7.71
C TYR A 81 5.79 20.13 9.09
N ALA A 82 5.87 21.43 9.37
CA ALA A 82 5.24 22.02 10.54
C ALA A 82 3.71 21.98 10.43
N SER A 83 3.01 21.97 11.57
CA SER A 83 1.54 21.84 11.60
C SER A 83 0.80 22.97 10.88
N ASN A 84 1.38 24.17 10.81
CA ASN A 84 0.83 25.31 10.07
C ASN A 84 0.99 25.18 8.55
N LEU A 85 1.79 24.23 8.06
CA LEU A 85 1.94 23.89 6.64
C LEU A 85 1.02 22.75 6.19
N GLU A 86 0.43 22.03 7.14
CA GLU A 86 -0.59 21.02 6.87
C GLU A 86 -1.87 21.72 6.39
N CYS A 87 -2.37 21.30 5.24
CA CYS A 87 -3.62 21.83 4.71
C CYS A 87 -4.80 21.41 5.61
N PRO A 88 -5.84 22.27 5.75
CA PRO A 88 -7.02 21.93 6.54
C PRO A 88 -7.62 20.58 6.14
N ARG A 89 -7.93 19.76 7.14
CA ARG A 89 -8.50 18.42 6.89
C ARG A 89 -9.89 18.53 6.30
N SER A 90 -10.10 17.83 5.20
CA SER A 90 -11.36 17.82 4.47
C SER A 90 -11.54 16.45 3.81
N TYR A 91 -12.30 15.57 4.46
CA TYR A 91 -12.49 14.17 4.01
C TYR A 91 -13.82 13.94 3.27
N ASP A 92 -14.61 15.01 3.09
CA ASP A 92 -15.92 14.99 2.42
C ASP A 92 -15.97 15.92 1.20
N LYS A 93 -15.46 17.15 1.34
CA LYS A 93 -15.33 18.16 0.29
C LYS A 93 -14.10 19.00 0.60
N LEU A 94 -13.40 19.52 -0.39
CA LEU A 94 -12.33 20.49 -0.15
C LEU A 94 -12.92 21.79 0.43
N ARG A 95 -12.66 22.06 1.71
CA ARG A 95 -13.20 23.25 2.44
C ARG A 95 -12.17 24.37 2.61
N PHE A 96 -11.06 24.29 1.88
CA PHE A 96 -10.02 25.29 1.89
C PHE A 96 -9.58 25.60 0.46
N ASP A 97 -8.95 26.74 0.29
CA ASP A 97 -8.36 27.16 -0.97
C ASP A 97 -6.90 26.69 -1.04
N PRO A 98 -6.58 25.68 -1.88
CA PRO A 98 -5.25 25.12 -1.99
C PRO A 98 -4.27 26.04 -2.73
N SER A 99 -4.74 27.16 -3.31
CA SER A 99 -3.85 28.17 -3.90
C SER A 99 -3.13 29.01 -2.85
N LYS A 100 -3.58 28.99 -1.59
CA LYS A 100 -2.98 29.75 -0.49
C LYS A 100 -1.60 29.17 -0.12
N PRO A 101 -0.56 30.03 0.04
CA PRO A 101 0.83 29.60 0.17
C PRO A 101 1.15 28.80 1.44
N ASN A 102 0.29 28.87 2.45
CA ASN A 102 0.51 28.18 3.73
C ASN A 102 0.09 26.69 3.69
N CYS A 103 -0.45 26.19 2.57
CA CYS A 103 -0.81 24.79 2.39
C CYS A 103 0.26 24.10 1.54
N ARG A 104 1.18 23.37 2.19
CA ARG A 104 2.29 22.66 1.51
C ARG A 104 2.22 21.14 1.64
N LEU A 105 1.34 20.62 2.50
CA LEU A 105 1.13 19.18 2.69
C LEU A 105 -0.36 18.85 2.76
N MET A 106 -0.84 18.06 1.81
CA MET A 106 -2.20 17.50 1.81
C MET A 106 -2.14 15.98 1.92
N VAL A 107 -2.90 15.42 2.86
CA VAL A 107 -3.01 13.97 3.05
C VAL A 107 -4.50 13.61 3.18
N THR A 108 -4.99 12.73 2.30
CA THR A 108 -6.39 12.29 2.33
C THR A 108 -6.54 10.87 1.79
N HIS A 109 -7.64 10.23 2.15
CA HIS A 109 -8.11 9.00 1.51
C HIS A 109 -9.04 9.29 0.32
N ASP A 110 -9.26 10.54 -0.07
CA ASP A 110 -9.87 10.81 -1.37
C ASP A 110 -9.02 10.23 -2.50
N ASP A 111 -9.56 10.21 -3.71
CA ASP A 111 -8.89 9.67 -4.87
C ASP A 111 -8.19 10.75 -5.71
N TYR A 112 -7.52 10.33 -6.78
CA TYR A 112 -6.76 11.21 -7.64
C TYR A 112 -7.60 12.33 -8.30
N SER A 113 -8.94 12.22 -8.33
CA SER A 113 -9.79 13.30 -8.83
C SER A 113 -9.62 14.61 -8.04
N MET A 114 -9.07 14.55 -6.82
CA MET A 114 -8.65 15.73 -6.05
C MET A 114 -7.68 16.63 -6.81
N MET A 115 -6.87 16.09 -7.73
CA MET A 115 -5.97 16.88 -8.57
C MET A 115 -6.69 17.93 -9.41
N SER A 116 -7.99 17.75 -9.71
CA SER A 116 -8.80 18.78 -10.39
C SER A 116 -9.04 20.04 -9.56
N LYS A 117 -8.85 19.95 -8.24
CA LYS A 117 -9.00 21.06 -7.29
C LYS A 117 -7.67 21.63 -6.82
N LEU A 118 -6.55 21.01 -7.18
CA LEU A 118 -5.21 21.42 -6.76
C LEU A 118 -4.48 22.14 -7.91
N PRO A 119 -3.57 23.09 -7.63
CA PRO A 119 -2.75 23.73 -8.65
C PRO A 119 -1.79 22.70 -9.28
N LYS A 120 -2.11 22.22 -10.49
CA LYS A 120 -1.46 21.06 -11.13
C LYS A 120 0.06 21.24 -11.24
N GLU A 121 0.49 22.44 -11.64
CA GLU A 121 1.90 22.80 -11.87
C GLU A 121 2.69 22.88 -10.56
N ARG A 122 2.00 23.05 -9.43
CA ARG A 122 2.60 23.19 -8.09
C ARG A 122 2.44 21.94 -7.22
N THR A 123 1.88 20.86 -7.76
CA THR A 123 1.53 19.67 -6.95
C THR A 123 2.33 18.43 -7.34
N SER A 124 3.14 17.95 -6.41
CA SER A 124 3.77 16.63 -6.46
C SER A 124 2.89 15.62 -5.74
N VAL A 125 2.70 14.45 -6.33
CA VAL A 125 1.90 13.38 -5.75
C VAL A 125 2.82 12.26 -5.30
N VAL A 126 2.56 11.69 -4.13
CA VAL A 126 3.21 10.47 -3.64
C VAL A 126 2.17 9.49 -3.17
N THR A 127 2.48 8.19 -3.23
CA THR A 127 1.61 7.16 -2.66
C THR A 127 2.40 5.97 -2.14
N ILE A 128 1.73 5.11 -1.37
CA ILE A 128 2.26 3.82 -0.92
C ILE A 128 1.21 2.76 -1.27
N LEU A 129 1.64 1.69 -1.93
CA LEU A 129 0.81 0.55 -2.29
C LEU A 129 1.15 -0.68 -1.44
N ARG A 130 0.30 -1.69 -1.56
CA ARG A 130 0.39 -2.97 -0.83
C ARG A 130 -0.08 -4.09 -1.73
N ASN A 131 0.47 -5.29 -1.53
CA ASN A 131 -0.02 -6.51 -2.14
C ASN A 131 -1.56 -6.59 -1.98
N PRO A 132 -2.32 -6.82 -3.06
CA PRO A 132 -3.77 -6.71 -3.03
C PRO A 132 -4.46 -7.68 -2.07
N ILE A 133 -3.98 -8.93 -1.98
CA ILE A 133 -4.52 -9.94 -1.05
C ILE A 133 -4.35 -9.45 0.38
N ASP A 134 -3.14 -8.98 0.65
CA ASP A 134 -2.70 -8.55 1.96
C ASP A 134 -3.40 -7.24 2.40
N ARG A 135 -3.76 -6.39 1.44
CA ARG A 135 -4.62 -5.20 1.59
C ARG A 135 -6.06 -5.58 1.92
N VAL A 136 -6.63 -6.59 1.25
CA VAL A 136 -8.00 -7.09 1.51
C VAL A 136 -8.10 -7.67 2.92
N PHE A 137 -7.19 -8.57 3.30
CA PHE A 137 -7.12 -9.08 4.68
C PHE A 137 -7.05 -7.95 5.70
N SER A 138 -6.17 -6.98 5.48
CA SER A 138 -6.02 -5.88 6.42
C SER A 138 -7.21 -4.94 6.47
N THR A 139 -8.02 -4.87 5.41
CA THR A 139 -9.26 -4.10 5.35
C THR A 139 -10.38 -4.81 6.11
N TYR A 140 -10.53 -6.12 5.91
CA TYR A 140 -11.44 -6.98 6.67
C TYR A 140 -11.13 -6.89 8.18
N GLU A 141 -9.89 -7.20 8.57
CA GLU A 141 -9.45 -7.19 9.97
C GLU A 141 -9.68 -5.83 10.63
N PHE A 142 -9.38 -4.73 9.93
CA PHE A 142 -9.57 -3.39 10.48
C PHE A 142 -11.04 -3.02 10.63
N SER A 143 -11.89 -3.40 9.66
CA SER A 143 -13.33 -3.15 9.73
C SER A 143 -13.93 -3.87 10.94
N VAL A 144 -13.57 -5.14 11.14
CA VAL A 144 -13.97 -5.94 12.31
C VAL A 144 -13.43 -5.33 13.61
N GLU A 145 -12.13 -5.00 13.65
CA GLU A 145 -11.50 -4.44 14.86
C GLU A 145 -12.19 -3.16 15.31
N VAL A 146 -12.41 -2.20 14.39
CA VAL A 146 -13.02 -0.92 14.73
C VAL A 146 -14.50 -1.11 15.09
N ALA A 147 -15.23 -1.95 14.36
CA ALA A 147 -16.63 -2.26 14.66
C ALA A 147 -16.79 -2.91 16.05
N ALA A 148 -15.89 -3.81 16.44
CA ALA A 148 -15.92 -4.51 17.73
C ALA A 148 -15.82 -3.56 18.94
N ARG A 149 -15.20 -2.39 18.79
CA ARG A 149 -15.10 -1.37 19.87
C ARG A 149 -16.48 -0.93 20.35
N PHE A 150 -17.45 -0.86 19.44
CA PHE A 150 -18.82 -0.44 19.76
C PHE A 150 -19.62 -1.48 20.53
N LEU A 151 -19.15 -2.74 20.63
CA LEU A 151 -19.84 -3.77 21.39
C LEU A 151 -19.79 -3.55 22.91
N VAL A 152 -19.10 -2.49 23.38
CA VAL A 152 -19.26 -1.98 24.75
C VAL A 152 -20.67 -1.49 25.02
N HIS A 153 -21.40 -1.04 24.00
CA HIS A 153 -22.76 -0.56 24.13
C HIS A 153 -23.77 -1.71 24.23
N PRO A 154 -24.87 -1.52 24.98
CA PRO A 154 -25.86 -2.57 25.18
C PRO A 154 -26.59 -2.96 23.90
N ASN A 155 -26.79 -2.03 22.96
CA ASN A 155 -27.46 -2.26 21.67
C ASN A 155 -26.95 -1.28 20.60
N LEU A 156 -27.29 -1.58 19.34
CA LEU A 156 -26.89 -0.78 18.19
C LEU A 156 -27.37 0.67 18.29
N THR A 157 -28.61 0.90 18.74
CA THR A 157 -29.19 2.23 18.90
C THR A 157 -28.35 3.12 19.83
N SER A 158 -27.93 2.56 20.98
CA SER A 158 -27.07 3.25 21.95
C SER A 158 -25.71 3.61 21.34
N ALA A 159 -25.11 2.67 20.59
CA ALA A 159 -23.84 2.93 19.91
C ALA A 159 -23.97 4.06 18.87
N THR A 160 -25.00 4.03 18.03
CA THR A 160 -25.22 5.02 16.98
C THR A 160 -25.51 6.42 17.53
N GLN A 161 -26.34 6.51 18.57
CA GLN A 161 -26.68 7.79 19.21
C GLN A 161 -25.46 8.48 19.85
N LEU A 162 -24.57 7.70 20.48
CA LEU A 162 -23.36 8.25 21.08
C LEU A 162 -22.34 8.68 20.03
N THR A 163 -22.21 7.93 18.93
CA THR A 163 -21.34 8.35 17.82
C THR A 163 -21.76 9.67 17.17
N GLY A 164 -23.05 9.98 17.12
CA GLY A 164 -23.54 11.26 16.59
C GLY A 164 -23.42 12.45 17.54
N ARG A 165 -23.26 12.22 18.84
CA ARG A 165 -23.19 13.27 19.87
C ARG A 165 -21.76 13.68 20.22
N ILE A 166 -20.78 12.80 20.04
CA ILE A 166 -19.38 13.10 20.31
C ILE A 166 -18.83 13.91 19.13
N ARG A 167 -19.07 15.23 19.14
CA ARG A 167 -18.24 16.13 18.34
C ARG A 167 -16.80 16.04 18.86
N PRO A 168 -15.78 15.95 18.00
CA PRO A 168 -14.40 16.01 18.44
C PRO A 168 -14.17 17.29 19.25
N ARG A 169 -13.87 17.17 20.55
CA ARG A 169 -13.47 18.32 21.40
C ARG A 169 -12.15 18.95 20.93
N ASN A 170 -11.38 18.20 20.16
CA ASN A 170 -10.13 18.61 19.51
C ASN A 170 -10.32 18.44 18.00
N ASN A 171 -9.57 19.17 17.16
CA ASN A 171 -9.57 19.13 15.68
C ASN A 171 -9.29 17.74 15.03
N GLY A 172 -9.47 16.63 15.75
CA GLY A 172 -9.44 15.26 15.25
C GLY A 172 -10.64 14.93 14.36
N VAL A 173 -10.46 14.00 13.44
CA VAL A 173 -11.52 13.48 12.57
C VAL A 173 -11.79 12.03 12.95
N SER A 174 -13.06 11.66 13.08
CA SER A 174 -13.45 10.30 13.43
C SER A 174 -13.12 9.34 12.30
N THR A 175 -12.78 8.09 12.64
CA THR A 175 -12.68 7.02 11.64
C THR A 175 -14.01 6.85 10.89
N LEU A 176 -15.14 7.13 11.54
CA LEU A 176 -16.48 7.03 10.94
C LEU A 176 -16.78 8.14 9.92
N ASP A 177 -15.96 9.18 9.82
CA ASP A 177 -16.16 10.29 8.88
C ASP A 177 -15.27 10.17 7.63
N ILE A 178 -14.37 9.18 7.61
CA ILE A 178 -13.30 9.07 6.62
C ILE A 178 -13.61 7.92 5.66
N TRP A 179 -13.53 8.17 4.34
CA TRP A 179 -13.58 7.09 3.34
C TRP A 179 -12.39 6.13 3.51
N PRO A 180 -12.52 4.80 3.37
CA PRO A 180 -13.74 4.02 3.13
C PRO A 180 -14.49 3.65 4.42
N TRP A 181 -13.91 3.96 5.59
CA TRP A 181 -14.36 3.49 6.90
C TRP A 181 -15.75 4.00 7.28
N LYS A 182 -16.15 5.17 6.79
CA LYS A 182 -17.51 5.71 6.93
C LYS A 182 -18.62 4.78 6.43
N TYR A 183 -18.28 3.84 5.54
CA TYR A 183 -19.20 2.82 5.05
C TYR A 183 -18.94 1.45 5.70
N LEU A 184 -17.68 1.02 5.71
CA LEU A 184 -17.32 -0.34 6.15
C LEU A 184 -17.54 -0.56 7.66
N VAL A 185 -17.22 0.45 8.49
CA VAL A 185 -17.31 0.29 9.95
C VAL A 185 -18.78 0.27 10.42
N PRO A 186 -19.67 1.18 9.99
CA PRO A 186 -21.08 1.09 10.37
C PRO A 186 -21.73 -0.24 9.96
N TRP A 187 -21.47 -0.70 8.73
CA TRP A 187 -22.00 -1.97 8.23
C TRP A 187 -21.48 -3.17 9.04
N MET A 188 -20.16 -3.27 9.25
CA MET A 188 -19.59 -4.35 10.06
C MET A 188 -20.05 -4.28 11.53
N ARG A 189 -20.29 -3.07 12.06
CA ARG A 189 -20.87 -2.90 13.40
C ARG A 189 -22.27 -3.51 13.48
N GLU A 190 -23.13 -3.27 12.50
CA GLU A 190 -24.48 -3.85 12.44
C GLU A 190 -24.45 -5.38 12.42
N ASP A 191 -23.55 -5.97 11.62
CA ASP A 191 -23.31 -7.41 11.59
C ASP A 191 -22.91 -7.96 12.97
N LEU A 192 -21.89 -7.36 13.61
CA LEU A 192 -21.41 -7.81 14.91
C LEU A 192 -22.47 -7.71 16.02
N PHE A 193 -23.31 -6.67 16.01
CA PHE A 193 -24.43 -6.56 16.95
C PHE A 193 -25.47 -7.65 16.71
N THR A 194 -25.83 -7.90 15.45
CA THR A 194 -26.76 -8.96 15.05
C THR A 194 -26.28 -10.34 15.53
N ARG A 195 -25.02 -10.68 15.25
CA ARG A 195 -24.44 -11.97 15.68
C ARG A 195 -24.38 -12.08 17.19
N ARG A 196 -23.93 -11.02 17.90
CA ARG A 196 -23.89 -11.01 19.37
C ARG A 196 -25.26 -11.23 19.98
N ASP A 197 -26.28 -10.54 19.46
CA ASP A 197 -27.62 -10.62 20.01
C ASP A 197 -28.24 -11.98 19.69
N ALA A 198 -28.03 -12.54 18.50
CA ALA A 198 -28.43 -13.92 18.17
C ALA A 198 -27.80 -14.95 19.13
N ARG A 199 -26.51 -14.83 19.45
CA ARG A 199 -25.83 -15.71 20.43
C ARG A 199 -26.47 -15.63 21.81
N LYS A 200 -26.82 -14.41 22.27
CA LYS A 200 -27.53 -14.22 23.54
C LYS A 200 -28.89 -14.90 23.56
N HIS A 201 -29.66 -14.82 22.47
CA HIS A 201 -30.99 -15.44 22.37
C HIS A 201 -30.91 -16.98 22.37
N ARG A 202 -29.88 -17.56 21.73
CA ARG A 202 -29.71 -19.01 21.63
C ARG A 202 -29.12 -19.68 22.88
N ASN A 203 -28.80 -18.91 23.93
CA ASN A 203 -28.10 -19.40 25.14
C ASN A 203 -26.81 -20.18 24.81
N LEU A 204 -26.15 -19.87 23.69
CA LEU A 204 -24.86 -20.46 23.30
C LEU A 204 -23.79 -19.91 24.25
N LYS A 205 -23.57 -20.61 25.37
CA LYS A 205 -22.59 -20.23 26.40
C LYS A 205 -21.17 -20.69 26.09
N GLU A 206 -21.01 -21.65 25.18
CA GLU A 206 -19.72 -22.23 24.82
C GLU A 206 -19.50 -22.08 23.32
N ASN A 207 -18.65 -21.12 22.96
CA ASN A 207 -18.08 -21.11 21.62
C ASN A 207 -17.14 -22.32 21.56
N LYS A 208 -17.41 -23.29 20.67
CA LYS A 208 -16.35 -24.24 20.28
C LYS A 208 -15.17 -23.41 19.80
N GLU A 209 -13.98 -23.71 20.31
CA GLU A 209 -12.74 -23.13 19.77
C GLU A 209 -12.68 -23.49 18.28
N SER A 210 -13.02 -22.52 17.42
CA SER A 210 -12.71 -22.62 16.00
C SER A 210 -11.27 -22.17 15.82
N ASN A 211 -10.47 -23.01 15.17
CA ASN A 211 -9.09 -22.66 14.83
C ASN A 211 -9.02 -21.72 13.61
N ASP A 212 -10.14 -21.50 12.91
CA ASP A 212 -10.19 -20.60 11.76
C ASP A 212 -10.79 -19.24 12.15
N SER A 213 -9.93 -18.26 12.39
CA SER A 213 -10.34 -16.88 12.67
C SER A 213 -11.00 -16.16 11.49
N TYR A 214 -10.90 -16.68 10.27
CA TYR A 214 -11.53 -16.13 9.07
C TYR A 214 -12.83 -16.83 8.70
N ASP A 215 -13.24 -17.85 9.44
CA ASP A 215 -14.51 -18.57 9.28
C ASP A 215 -15.15 -18.85 10.65
N MET A 216 -15.66 -17.78 11.28
CA MET A 216 -16.33 -17.84 12.58
C MET A 216 -17.76 -17.31 12.50
N GLU A 217 -18.60 -17.95 11.68
CA GLU A 217 -19.96 -17.50 11.34
C GLU A 217 -20.76 -17.02 12.56
N GLU A 218 -20.72 -17.70 13.69
CA GLU A 218 -21.50 -17.27 14.85
C GLU A 218 -20.97 -15.99 15.51
N ILE A 219 -19.71 -15.61 15.27
CA ILE A 219 -18.99 -14.54 15.98
C ILE A 219 -18.77 -13.31 15.10
N VAL A 220 -18.20 -13.52 13.92
CA VAL A 220 -17.79 -12.51 12.94
C VAL A 220 -18.16 -13.02 11.55
N MET A 221 -18.62 -12.14 10.67
CA MET A 221 -18.80 -12.44 9.25
C MET A 221 -17.57 -13.15 8.65
N PRO A 222 -17.70 -14.39 8.15
CA PRO A 222 -16.61 -15.09 7.49
C PRO A 222 -16.01 -14.27 6.34
N LEU A 223 -14.70 -14.43 6.10
CA LEU A 223 -14.00 -13.68 5.06
C LEU A 223 -14.59 -13.95 3.67
N HIS A 224 -14.98 -15.20 3.40
CA HIS A 224 -15.58 -15.57 2.12
C HIS A 224 -16.95 -14.92 1.91
N GLU A 225 -17.72 -14.68 2.99
CA GLU A 225 -18.96 -13.89 2.94
C GLU A 225 -18.63 -12.41 2.71
N PHE A 226 -17.71 -11.86 3.52
CA PHE A 226 -17.30 -10.44 3.47
C PHE A 226 -16.85 -9.98 2.08
N ILE A 227 -16.06 -10.78 1.35
CA ILE A 227 -15.56 -10.38 0.02
C ILE A 227 -16.65 -10.42 -1.07
N ASN A 228 -17.78 -11.06 -0.82
CA ASN A 228 -18.89 -11.13 -1.78
C ASN A 228 -20.02 -10.14 -1.48
N GLU A 229 -19.88 -9.37 -0.39
CA GLU A 229 -20.87 -8.38 0.01
C GLU A 229 -20.88 -7.16 -0.91
N PRO A 230 -22.06 -6.57 -1.23
CA PRO A 230 -22.16 -5.45 -2.17
C PRO A 230 -21.29 -4.25 -1.79
N VAL A 231 -21.11 -3.99 -0.49
CA VAL A 231 -20.24 -2.92 0.01
C VAL A 231 -18.76 -3.21 -0.25
N ALA A 232 -18.32 -4.47 -0.20
CA ALA A 232 -16.95 -4.86 -0.54
C ALA A 232 -16.70 -4.72 -2.05
N HIS A 233 -17.67 -5.11 -2.88
CA HIS A 233 -17.66 -4.90 -4.33
C HIS A 233 -17.65 -3.45 -4.76
N ASP A 234 -18.28 -2.56 -3.99
CA ASP A 234 -18.17 -1.13 -4.25
C ASP A 234 -16.82 -0.59 -3.74
N ILE A 235 -16.42 -0.90 -2.52
CA ILE A 235 -15.39 -0.09 -1.84
C ILE A 235 -14.00 -0.71 -1.86
N ILE A 236 -13.89 -2.03 -1.78
CA ILE A 236 -12.63 -2.73 -1.52
C ILE A 236 -12.01 -3.21 -2.82
N HIS A 237 -12.79 -3.88 -3.65
CA HIS A 237 -12.33 -4.56 -4.85
C HIS A 237 -11.83 -3.59 -5.93
N ASN A 238 -10.60 -3.81 -6.39
CA ASN A 238 -9.86 -2.89 -7.27
C ASN A 238 -9.73 -1.46 -6.70
N GLY A 239 -9.87 -1.32 -5.38
CA GLY A 239 -9.95 -0.02 -4.71
C GLY A 239 -8.68 0.81 -4.84
N ALA A 240 -7.49 0.21 -4.90
CA ALA A 240 -6.26 0.97 -5.10
C ALA A 240 -6.21 1.54 -6.52
N THR A 241 -6.58 0.75 -7.52
CA THR A 241 -6.67 1.16 -8.92
C THR A 241 -7.69 2.27 -9.09
N PHE A 242 -8.90 2.12 -8.56
CA PHE A 242 -9.91 3.17 -8.63
C PHE A 242 -9.48 4.44 -7.90
N GLN A 243 -8.75 4.33 -6.80
CA GLN A 243 -8.25 5.50 -6.08
C GLN A 243 -7.14 6.24 -6.83
N VAL A 244 -6.20 5.52 -7.44
CA VAL A 244 -5.16 6.13 -8.29
C VAL A 244 -5.75 6.68 -9.60
N ALA A 245 -6.78 6.02 -10.14
CA ALA A 245 -7.53 6.47 -11.31
C ALA A 245 -8.52 7.61 -11.03
N GLY A 246 -8.80 7.97 -9.77
CA GLY A 246 -9.76 9.03 -9.47
C GLY A 246 -11.21 8.65 -9.80
N LEU A 247 -11.57 7.38 -9.56
CA LEU A 247 -12.85 6.76 -9.89
C LEU A 247 -13.46 6.01 -8.70
N THR A 248 -13.18 6.40 -7.45
CA THR A 248 -13.88 5.83 -6.29
C THR A 248 -15.32 6.34 -6.22
N ASN A 249 -16.13 5.77 -5.33
CA ASN A 249 -17.44 6.34 -5.02
C ASN A 249 -17.35 7.70 -4.28
N ASN A 250 -16.13 8.15 -3.94
CA ASN A 250 -15.84 9.42 -3.29
C ASN A 250 -15.10 10.40 -4.23
N SER A 251 -15.09 10.13 -5.54
CA SER A 251 -14.53 11.04 -6.55
C SER A 251 -15.21 12.41 -6.54
N CYS A 252 -14.45 13.43 -6.88
CA CYS A 252 -14.90 14.82 -6.92
C CYS A 252 -15.55 15.26 -8.23
N LEU A 253 -15.37 14.48 -9.31
CA LEU A 253 -15.87 14.80 -10.64
C LEU A 253 -17.11 13.95 -10.94
N SER A 254 -18.16 14.57 -11.46
CA SER A 254 -19.40 13.87 -11.81
C SER A 254 -19.18 12.81 -12.90
N GLU A 255 -18.35 13.10 -13.90
CA GLU A 255 -17.97 12.16 -14.97
C GLU A 255 -17.32 10.89 -14.41
N SER A 256 -16.51 11.00 -13.34
CA SER A 256 -15.89 9.84 -12.70
C SER A 256 -16.93 8.82 -12.21
N HIS A 257 -18.12 9.28 -11.77
CA HIS A 257 -19.17 8.38 -11.30
C HIS A 257 -19.80 7.58 -12.44
N GLU A 258 -19.96 8.18 -13.62
CA GLU A 258 -20.48 7.48 -14.81
C GLU A 258 -19.46 6.47 -15.35
N VAL A 259 -18.20 6.86 -15.47
CA VAL A 259 -17.10 5.96 -15.86
C VAL A 259 -17.00 4.78 -14.90
N ARG A 260 -17.06 5.05 -13.59
CA ARG A 260 -17.06 4.02 -12.56
C ARG A 260 -18.25 3.07 -12.71
N HIS A 261 -19.45 3.59 -12.95
CA HIS A 261 -20.64 2.77 -13.17
C HIS A 261 -20.43 1.81 -14.33
N CYS A 262 -19.96 2.32 -15.47
CA CYS A 262 -19.68 1.52 -16.67
C CYS A 262 -18.65 0.42 -16.43
N VAL A 263 -17.56 0.72 -15.73
CA VAL A 263 -16.49 -0.27 -15.45
C VAL A 263 -16.94 -1.33 -14.44
N ARG A 264 -17.79 -0.96 -13.48
CA ARG A 264 -18.40 -1.93 -12.55
C ARG A 264 -19.38 -2.85 -13.28
N LYS A 265 -20.13 -2.34 -14.25
CA LYS A 265 -21.08 -3.11 -15.06
C LYS A 265 -20.35 -4.01 -16.07
N TYR A 266 -19.36 -3.48 -16.76
CA TYR A 266 -18.61 -4.16 -17.81
C TYR A 266 -17.13 -4.24 -17.44
N GLN A 267 -16.75 -5.34 -16.80
CA GLN A 267 -15.38 -5.52 -16.30
C GLN A 267 -14.34 -5.42 -17.42
N SER A 268 -14.64 -5.81 -18.66
CA SER A 268 -13.73 -5.67 -19.81
C SER A 268 -13.26 -4.23 -20.05
N LEU A 269 -14.01 -3.22 -19.60
CA LEU A 269 -13.62 -1.80 -19.71
C LEU A 269 -12.58 -1.38 -18.64
N GLY A 270 -12.30 -2.24 -17.66
CA GLY A 270 -11.35 -1.96 -16.58
C GLY A 270 -9.90 -1.77 -17.03
N ASP A 271 -9.54 -2.26 -18.21
CA ASP A 271 -8.16 -2.16 -18.71
C ASP A 271 -7.81 -0.70 -19.07
N TYR A 272 -8.78 0.07 -19.58
CA TYR A 272 -8.63 1.53 -19.77
C TYR A 272 -8.36 2.27 -18.45
N VAL A 273 -9.03 1.83 -17.37
CA VAL A 273 -8.81 2.40 -16.03
C VAL A 273 -7.43 2.05 -15.50
N LEU A 274 -6.99 0.82 -15.73
CA LEU A 274 -5.66 0.36 -15.34
C LEU A 274 -4.56 1.16 -16.05
N ASP A 275 -4.71 1.43 -17.34
CA ASP A 275 -3.74 2.22 -18.10
C ASP A 275 -3.60 3.65 -17.55
N VAL A 276 -4.73 4.31 -17.26
CA VAL A 276 -4.74 5.63 -16.60
C VAL A 276 -4.08 5.56 -15.22
N ALA A 277 -4.40 4.53 -14.42
CA ALA A 277 -3.80 4.35 -13.11
C ALA A 277 -2.29 4.13 -13.17
N LYS A 278 -1.80 3.29 -14.10
CA LYS A 278 -0.37 3.04 -14.32
C LYS A 278 0.36 4.30 -14.76
N LYS A 279 -0.18 5.05 -15.73
CA LYS A 279 0.35 6.35 -16.17
C LYS A 279 0.51 7.30 -14.98
N ARG A 280 -0.57 7.51 -14.21
CA ARG A 280 -0.55 8.41 -13.05
C ARG A 280 0.42 7.97 -11.98
N LEU A 281 0.53 6.66 -11.73
CA LEU A 281 1.48 6.10 -10.79
C LEU A 281 2.92 6.35 -11.24
N SER A 282 3.22 6.17 -12.53
CA SER A 282 4.53 6.46 -13.13
C SER A 282 4.90 7.94 -13.08
N ASP A 283 3.91 8.84 -13.06
CA ASP A 283 4.08 10.29 -12.98
C ASP A 283 4.13 10.83 -11.53
N MET A 284 3.98 9.96 -10.51
CA MET A 284 4.15 10.37 -9.11
C MET A 284 5.62 10.61 -8.79
N LEU A 285 5.88 11.52 -7.84
CA LEU A 285 7.21 11.82 -7.33
C LEU A 285 7.84 10.62 -6.62
N TYR A 286 7.01 9.79 -5.98
CA TYR A 286 7.45 8.60 -5.26
C TYR A 286 6.32 7.59 -5.10
N VAL A 287 6.65 6.31 -5.26
CA VAL A 287 5.74 5.17 -5.05
C VAL A 287 6.42 4.13 -4.17
N GLY A 288 5.97 4.01 -2.92
CA GLY A 288 6.49 3.02 -1.98
C GLY A 288 5.67 1.74 -1.90
N LEU A 289 6.26 0.69 -1.32
CA LEU A 289 5.62 -0.60 -1.08
C LEU A 289 5.53 -0.91 0.42
N THR A 290 4.42 -1.51 0.83
CA THR A 290 4.19 -1.84 2.25
C THR A 290 5.02 -3.02 2.71
N GLU A 291 5.27 -3.98 1.82
CA GLU A 291 6.02 -5.21 2.05
C GLU A 291 7.49 -4.89 2.34
N ASP A 292 8.06 -3.97 1.58
CA ASP A 292 9.44 -3.47 1.72
C ASP A 292 9.50 -2.20 2.57
N HIS A 293 8.77 -2.21 3.70
CA HIS A 293 8.46 -1.01 4.47
C HIS A 293 9.68 -0.16 4.86
N LYS A 294 10.76 -0.80 5.32
CA LYS A 294 11.98 -0.11 5.77
C LYS A 294 12.74 0.49 4.58
N GLU A 295 12.87 -0.26 3.50
CA GLU A 295 13.51 0.22 2.28
C GLU A 295 12.71 1.36 1.65
N SER A 296 11.39 1.22 1.58
CA SER A 296 10.48 2.26 1.13
C SER A 296 10.57 3.53 2.00
N ALA A 297 10.69 3.38 3.32
CA ALA A 297 10.90 4.50 4.23
C ALA A 297 12.22 5.22 3.94
N THR A 298 13.31 4.48 3.73
CA THR A 298 14.63 5.02 3.37
C THR A 298 14.62 5.71 2.01
N MET A 299 14.00 5.11 0.99
CA MET A 299 13.88 5.70 -0.34
C MET A 299 13.05 6.99 -0.29
N PHE A 300 11.92 6.98 0.42
CA PHE A 300 11.10 8.17 0.66
C PHE A 300 11.92 9.31 1.28
N ALA A 301 12.72 9.01 2.32
CA ALA A 301 13.56 10.00 2.97
C ALA A 301 14.62 10.59 2.02
N ASN A 302 15.19 9.78 1.14
CA ASN A 302 16.19 10.22 0.17
C ASN A 302 15.60 11.01 -1.02
N VAL A 303 14.41 10.62 -1.50
CA VAL A 303 13.74 11.26 -2.64
C VAL A 303 12.97 12.49 -2.20
N VAL A 304 12.06 12.34 -1.23
CA VAL A 304 11.16 13.40 -0.79
C VAL A 304 11.80 14.19 0.35
N GLY A 305 12.31 13.50 1.37
CA GLY A 305 12.88 14.15 2.57
C GLY A 305 14.00 15.13 2.24
N THR A 306 14.98 14.72 1.44
CA THR A 306 16.09 15.59 0.98
C THR A 306 15.59 16.87 0.30
N GLN A 307 14.59 16.76 -0.58
CA GLN A 307 14.07 17.90 -1.32
C GLN A 307 13.27 18.86 -0.42
N VAL A 308 12.47 18.31 0.50
CA VAL A 308 11.72 19.13 1.48
C VAL A 308 12.70 19.92 2.37
N LEU A 309 13.73 19.25 2.89
CA LEU A 309 14.74 19.89 3.74
C LEU A 309 15.50 20.98 2.98
N SER A 310 15.94 20.70 1.74
CA SER A 310 16.62 21.69 0.89
C SER A 310 15.75 22.91 0.58
N GLN A 311 14.45 22.72 0.29
CA GLN A 311 13.54 23.85 0.07
C GLN A 311 13.37 24.71 1.33
N PHE A 312 13.29 24.10 2.53
CA PHE A 312 13.18 24.86 3.77
C PHE A 312 14.47 25.60 4.13
N GLU A 313 15.64 25.00 3.93
CA GLU A 313 16.93 25.68 4.12
C GLU A 313 17.05 26.91 3.20
N ALA A 314 16.64 26.78 1.94
CA ALA A 314 16.61 27.91 1.00
C ALA A 314 15.68 29.03 1.49
N LEU A 315 14.46 28.70 1.95
CA LEU A 315 13.51 29.68 2.49
C LEU A 315 14.04 30.39 3.75
N SER A 316 14.64 29.65 4.69
CA SER A 316 15.25 30.22 5.89
C SER A 316 16.42 31.16 5.55
N SER A 317 17.24 30.82 4.55
CA SER A 317 18.33 31.67 4.09
C SER A 317 17.84 32.99 3.47
N ILE A 318 16.66 33.00 2.85
CA ILE A 318 16.02 34.18 2.28
C ILE A 318 15.40 35.05 3.40
N SER A 319 14.71 34.43 4.36
CA SER A 319 14.15 35.16 5.53
C SER A 319 15.25 35.86 6.32
N ASN A 320 16.35 35.18 6.59
CA ASN A 320 17.50 35.77 7.30
C ASN A 320 18.19 36.90 6.51
N LYS A 321 18.08 36.91 5.17
CA LYS A 321 18.53 38.03 4.33
C LYS A 321 17.53 39.19 4.30
N ALA A 322 16.23 38.91 4.39
CA ALA A 322 15.18 39.93 4.42
C ALA A 322 15.11 40.63 5.80
N ASP A 323 15.33 39.91 6.89
CA ASP A 323 15.35 40.43 8.26
C ASP A 323 16.56 41.34 8.54
N ASN A 324 17.66 41.20 7.78
CA ASN A 324 18.76 42.18 7.77
C ASN A 324 18.41 43.51 7.05
N SER A 325 17.20 43.65 6.51
CA SER A 325 16.78 44.84 5.75
C SER A 325 15.49 45.50 6.23
N LYS A 326 14.90 45.09 7.36
CA LYS A 326 13.74 45.81 7.94
C LYS A 326 13.73 45.76 9.46
N MET A 327 14.26 46.83 10.04
CA MET A 327 14.04 47.19 11.44
C MET A 327 12.66 47.86 11.58
N GLU A 328 12.02 47.57 12.72
CA GLU A 328 10.88 48.24 13.35
C GLU A 328 9.48 48.02 12.78
N LEU A 329 8.67 47.21 13.49
CA LEU A 329 7.64 47.76 14.39
C LEU A 329 7.01 46.63 15.22
N SER A 330 7.04 46.84 16.53
CA SER A 330 6.40 46.03 17.57
C SER A 330 4.87 46.15 17.51
N SER A 331 4.16 45.08 17.84
CA SER A 331 2.86 45.21 18.50
C SER A 331 2.55 43.97 19.33
N SER A 332 2.17 44.24 20.56
CA SER A 332 2.14 43.34 21.70
C SER A 332 0.69 42.97 22.10
N PHE A 333 0.57 41.83 22.82
CA PHE A 333 -0.49 41.46 23.79
C PHE A 333 -1.83 40.85 23.30
N PRO A 334 -2.58 40.10 24.16
CA PRO A 334 -2.18 39.31 25.33
C PRO A 334 -2.81 37.89 25.43
N ASP A 335 -2.23 37.08 26.31
CA ASP A 335 -2.79 35.87 26.92
C ASP A 335 -4.05 36.15 27.77
N SER A 336 -4.93 35.17 27.86
CA SER A 336 -5.98 35.11 28.89
C SER A 336 -6.07 33.71 29.51
N GLU A 337 -5.70 33.62 30.79
CA GLU A 337 -6.13 32.64 31.81
C GLU A 337 -7.67 32.65 31.92
N HIS A 338 -8.44 31.73 32.52
CA HIS A 338 -8.31 30.51 33.33
C HIS A 338 -9.74 29.88 33.32
N ASP A 339 -9.91 28.57 33.50
CA ASP A 339 -10.73 28.05 34.63
C ASP A 339 -10.93 26.53 34.61
N ILE A 340 -10.70 25.96 35.79
CA ILE A 340 -10.83 24.57 36.18
C ILE A 340 -12.24 24.38 36.75
N ASN A 341 -12.96 23.34 36.33
CA ASN A 341 -13.82 22.57 37.25
C ASN A 341 -14.13 21.15 36.74
N HIS A 342 -14.02 20.22 37.68
CA HIS A 342 -14.10 18.77 37.59
C HIS A 342 -15.50 18.23 37.22
N LEU A 343 -15.53 17.14 36.44
CA LEU A 343 -16.40 15.98 36.66
C LEU A 343 -15.91 14.77 35.85
N GLN A 344 -15.41 13.76 36.58
CA GLN A 344 -14.99 12.44 36.10
C GLN A 344 -16.19 11.49 36.03
N ASN A 345 -16.35 10.78 34.89
CA ASN A 345 -16.56 9.33 34.80
C ASN A 345 -16.97 8.91 33.38
N SER A 346 -15.98 8.55 32.56
CA SER A 346 -16.05 7.52 31.51
C SER A 346 -14.66 7.40 30.88
N THR A 347 -13.78 6.66 31.55
CA THR A 347 -12.44 6.31 31.07
C THR A 347 -12.52 5.07 30.19
N ASP A 348 -12.43 5.25 28.88
CA ASP A 348 -11.61 4.39 28.00
C ASP A 348 -11.52 4.90 26.55
N ASP A 349 -12.35 5.86 26.15
CA ASP A 349 -12.28 6.52 24.83
C ASP A 349 -11.56 7.88 24.83
N GLN A 350 -11.14 8.39 26.00
CA GLN A 350 -10.51 9.71 26.13
C GLN A 350 -9.00 9.74 25.77
N LYS A 351 -8.40 8.59 25.45
CA LYS A 351 -7.00 8.53 24.98
C LYS A 351 -6.83 8.73 23.47
N GLU A 352 -7.89 9.12 22.76
CA GLU A 352 -7.77 9.64 21.39
C GLU A 352 -7.27 11.10 21.35
N SER A 353 -7.36 11.85 22.46
CA SER A 353 -6.80 13.20 22.57
C SER A 353 -5.44 13.29 23.27
N GLU A 354 -5.00 12.26 24.00
CA GLU A 354 -3.74 12.33 24.79
C GLU A 354 -2.47 11.90 24.04
N ILE A 355 -2.56 11.49 22.77
CA ILE A 355 -1.42 11.52 21.82
C ILE A 355 -1.56 12.75 20.89
N SER A 356 -2.49 13.65 21.23
CA SER A 356 -2.85 14.87 20.52
C SER A 356 -2.83 16.05 21.51
N SER A 357 -1.77 16.19 22.31
CA SER A 357 -1.40 17.46 22.97
C SER A 357 -0.10 17.42 23.76
N THR A 358 0.49 16.27 24.07
CA THR A 358 1.82 16.17 24.71
C THR A 358 2.92 15.88 23.69
N GLY A 359 2.97 16.69 22.64
CA GLY A 359 4.24 17.15 22.12
C GLY A 359 4.30 18.61 22.49
N SER A 360 4.95 18.94 23.62
CA SER A 360 5.50 20.29 23.76
C SER A 360 6.16 20.62 22.44
N VAL A 361 5.92 21.83 21.94
CA VAL A 361 6.70 22.40 20.85
C VAL A 361 8.16 22.30 21.31
N GLU A 362 8.85 21.24 20.91
CA GLU A 362 10.29 21.26 20.84
C GLU A 362 10.56 22.24 19.72
N THR A 363 10.78 23.49 20.13
CA THR A 363 11.43 24.53 19.35
C THR A 363 12.62 23.85 18.69
N ARG A 364 12.48 23.59 17.40
CA ARG A 364 13.35 22.67 16.67
C ARG A 364 14.67 23.38 16.38
N ASN A 365 15.51 23.48 17.40
CA ASN A 365 16.78 24.21 17.37
C ASN A 365 17.91 23.43 16.67
N GLY A 366 17.61 22.30 16.01
CA GLY A 366 18.58 21.50 15.26
C GLY A 366 18.20 21.35 13.80
N THR A 367 19.18 21.51 12.89
CA THR A 367 19.03 21.24 11.46
C THR A 367 18.66 19.77 11.24
N MET A 368 17.47 19.53 10.70
CA MET A 368 16.99 18.17 10.41
C MET A 368 17.72 17.60 9.19
N THR A 369 18.32 16.42 9.33
CA THR A 369 18.99 15.70 8.22
C THR A 369 18.23 14.42 7.86
N VAL A 370 18.50 13.83 6.70
CA VAL A 370 17.92 12.54 6.28
C VAL A 370 18.24 11.43 7.29
N GLY A 371 19.47 11.39 7.81
CA GLY A 371 19.86 10.42 8.84
C GLY A 371 19.05 10.57 10.13
N LYS A 372 18.92 11.82 10.62
CA LYS A 372 18.12 12.11 11.82
C LYS A 372 16.63 11.79 11.63
N LEU A 373 16.10 12.08 10.45
CA LEU A 373 14.72 11.74 10.09
C LEU A 373 14.46 10.22 10.18
N MET A 374 15.41 9.40 9.70
CA MET A 374 15.31 7.95 9.77
C MET A 374 15.42 7.41 11.21
N GLU A 375 16.27 8.00 12.05
CA GLU A 375 16.33 7.65 13.48
C GLU A 375 15.01 7.94 14.20
N ASP A 376 14.47 9.16 14.01
CA ASP A 376 13.20 9.59 14.58
C ASP A 376 12.05 8.68 14.11
N TYR A 377 12.10 8.27 12.84
CA TYR A 377 11.15 7.36 12.24
C TYR A 377 11.14 5.98 12.93
N GLU A 378 12.31 5.37 13.14
CA GLU A 378 12.44 4.04 13.77
C GLU A 378 11.95 4.05 15.23
N VAL A 379 12.19 5.14 15.97
CA VAL A 379 11.64 5.32 17.33
C VAL A 379 10.11 5.47 17.29
N CYS A 380 9.60 6.29 16.36
CA CYS A 380 8.17 6.55 16.20
C CYS A 380 7.39 5.27 15.86
N ILE A 381 7.87 4.47 14.88
CA ILE A 381 7.18 3.26 14.44
C ILE A 381 7.09 2.20 15.55
N SER A 382 8.15 2.03 16.35
CA SER A 382 8.15 1.10 17.49
C SER A 382 7.05 1.45 18.49
N SER A 383 6.94 2.74 18.84
CA SER A 383 5.92 3.25 19.75
C SER A 383 4.51 3.11 19.16
N LEU A 384 4.34 3.45 17.88
CA LEU A 384 3.07 3.36 17.18
C LEU A 384 2.55 1.92 17.09
N ARG A 385 3.43 0.96 16.77
CA ARG A 385 3.10 -0.47 16.70
C ARG A 385 2.64 -1.00 18.06
N LYS A 386 3.32 -0.63 19.15
CA LYS A 386 2.91 -1.01 20.52
C LYS A 386 1.51 -0.49 20.87
N ALA A 387 1.22 0.78 20.55
CA ALA A 387 -0.10 1.37 20.79
C ALA A 387 -1.20 0.73 19.93
N GLN A 388 -0.91 0.41 18.67
CA GLN A 388 -1.85 -0.30 17.79
C GLN A 388 -2.14 -1.72 18.29
N ALA A 389 -1.11 -2.48 18.69
CA ALA A 389 -1.27 -3.83 19.23
C ALA A 389 -2.17 -3.84 20.47
N ARG A 390 -1.94 -2.93 21.43
CA ARG A 390 -2.79 -2.81 22.64
C ARG A 390 -4.25 -2.53 22.31
N ARG A 391 -4.52 -1.61 21.37
CA ARG A 391 -5.89 -1.29 20.93
C ARG A 391 -6.57 -2.48 20.26
N ARG A 392 -5.83 -3.20 19.42
CA ARG A 392 -6.31 -4.41 18.76
C ARG A 392 -6.71 -5.46 19.80
N THR A 393 -5.83 -5.77 20.76
CA THR A 393 -6.13 -6.71 21.84
C THR A 393 -7.38 -6.32 22.63
N SER A 394 -7.54 -5.03 22.97
CA SER A 394 -8.73 -4.54 23.68
C SER A 394 -10.01 -4.70 22.85
N SER A 395 -9.95 -4.37 21.56
CA SER A 395 -11.09 -4.45 20.64
C SER A 395 -11.53 -5.91 20.42
N LEU A 396 -10.58 -6.80 20.14
CA LEU A 396 -10.86 -8.21 19.82
C LEU A 396 -11.36 -9.00 21.04
N LYS A 397 -11.06 -8.57 22.27
CA LYS A 397 -11.58 -9.21 23.51
C LYS A 397 -13.12 -9.33 23.50
N ARG A 398 -13.82 -8.41 22.85
CA ARG A 398 -15.30 -8.41 22.77
C ARG A 398 -15.88 -9.40 21.77
N ILE A 399 -15.04 -9.95 20.89
CA ILE A 399 -15.39 -10.94 19.87
C ILE A 399 -14.53 -12.21 19.99
N SER A 400 -13.98 -12.47 21.17
CA SER A 400 -13.24 -13.71 21.46
C SER A 400 -14.11 -14.94 21.18
N PRO A 401 -13.56 -16.04 20.61
CA PRO A 401 -12.14 -16.30 20.28
C PRO A 401 -11.55 -15.67 19.00
N ALA A 402 -12.27 -14.83 18.23
CA ALA A 402 -11.75 -14.30 16.98
C ALA A 402 -10.42 -13.55 17.16
N ASN A 403 -9.35 -14.03 16.50
CA ASN A 403 -8.02 -13.45 16.59
C ASN A 403 -7.25 -13.54 15.26
N PHE A 404 -7.02 -12.40 14.64
CA PHE A 404 -6.38 -12.33 13.33
C PHE A 404 -4.86 -12.24 13.46
N SER A 405 -4.12 -13.13 12.81
CA SER A 405 -2.65 -13.11 12.73
C SER A 405 -2.19 -13.34 11.29
N LYS A 406 -0.90 -13.09 11.02
CA LYS A 406 -0.30 -13.45 9.73
C LYS A 406 -0.33 -14.97 9.53
N ASP A 407 -0.07 -15.74 10.58
CA ASP A 407 -0.10 -17.21 10.52
C ASP A 407 -1.52 -17.73 10.24
N ALA A 408 -2.55 -17.10 10.80
CA ALA A 408 -3.93 -17.44 10.51
C ALA A 408 -4.31 -17.16 9.04
N ARG A 409 -3.70 -16.15 8.39
CA ARG A 409 -3.94 -15.91 6.94
C ARG A 409 -3.47 -17.08 6.09
N LEU A 410 -2.42 -17.81 6.52
CA LEU A 410 -1.90 -18.96 5.80
C LEU A 410 -2.84 -20.18 5.86
N GLN A 411 -3.80 -20.19 6.78
CA GLN A 411 -4.78 -21.26 6.91
C GLN A 411 -6.04 -21.01 6.07
N VAL A 412 -6.18 -19.82 5.47
CA VAL A 412 -7.32 -19.48 4.64
C VAL A 412 -7.31 -20.33 3.37
N PRO A 413 -8.44 -20.96 2.99
CA PRO A 413 -8.48 -21.84 1.83
C PRO A 413 -8.04 -21.14 0.54
N GLU A 414 -7.26 -21.85 -0.29
CA GLU A 414 -6.74 -21.34 -1.56
C GLU A 414 -7.85 -20.83 -2.48
N VAL A 415 -9.02 -21.45 -2.46
CA VAL A 415 -10.19 -21.01 -3.25
C VAL A 415 -10.63 -19.59 -2.90
N VAL A 416 -10.53 -19.19 -1.63
CA VAL A 416 -10.85 -17.83 -1.16
C VAL A 416 -9.74 -16.87 -1.61
N LEU A 417 -8.47 -17.29 -1.57
CA LEU A 417 -7.35 -16.47 -2.06
C LEU A 417 -7.48 -16.20 -3.57
N GLN A 418 -7.81 -17.21 -4.36
CA GLN A 418 -8.05 -17.07 -5.80
C GLN A 418 -9.25 -16.17 -6.10
N GLN A 419 -10.31 -16.26 -5.29
CA GLN A 419 -11.45 -15.35 -5.41
C GLN A 419 -11.05 -13.90 -5.11
N ILE A 420 -10.25 -13.67 -4.06
CA ILE A 420 -9.70 -12.33 -3.75
C ILE A 420 -8.87 -11.81 -4.92
N ILE A 421 -7.99 -12.63 -5.51
CA ILE A 421 -7.18 -12.26 -6.67
C ILE A 421 -8.08 -11.87 -7.86
N SER A 422 -9.06 -12.70 -8.20
CA SER A 422 -9.98 -12.47 -9.31
C SER A 422 -10.76 -11.16 -9.15
N LEU A 423 -11.33 -10.93 -7.96
CA LEU A 423 -12.06 -9.71 -7.64
C LEU A 423 -11.16 -8.45 -7.66
N ASN A 424 -9.84 -8.62 -7.51
CA ASN A 424 -8.85 -7.55 -7.46
C ASN A 424 -7.87 -7.57 -8.63
N ARG A 425 -8.25 -8.11 -9.81
CA ARG A 425 -7.35 -8.26 -10.95
C ARG A 425 -6.63 -6.97 -11.36
N LEU A 426 -7.29 -5.81 -11.27
CA LEU A 426 -6.68 -4.53 -11.64
C LEU A 426 -5.65 -4.10 -10.59
N ASP A 427 -5.96 -4.27 -9.31
CA ASP A 427 -5.01 -4.00 -8.22
C ASP A 427 -3.77 -4.90 -8.31
N VAL A 428 -3.92 -6.16 -8.73
CA VAL A 428 -2.80 -7.07 -8.97
C VAL A 428 -1.88 -6.54 -10.06
N GLU A 429 -2.42 -6.13 -11.20
CA GLU A 429 -1.62 -5.58 -12.29
C GLU A 429 -1.03 -4.20 -11.97
N LEU A 430 -1.75 -3.35 -11.23
CA LEU A 430 -1.23 -2.08 -10.76
C LEU A 430 -0.09 -2.27 -9.76
N TYR A 431 -0.21 -3.25 -8.85
CA TYR A 431 0.82 -3.54 -7.87
C TYR A 431 2.09 -4.07 -8.54
N LYS A 432 1.99 -4.92 -9.57
CA LYS A 432 3.15 -5.34 -10.38
C LYS A 432 3.87 -4.13 -11.00
N HIS A 433 3.11 -3.21 -11.61
CA HIS A 433 3.67 -1.96 -12.15
C HIS A 433 4.34 -1.11 -11.06
N ALA A 434 3.78 -1.07 -9.85
CA ALA A 434 4.39 -0.39 -8.71
C ALA A 434 5.71 -1.03 -8.28
N GLN A 435 5.82 -2.37 -8.33
CA GLN A 435 7.08 -3.07 -8.07
C GLN A 435 8.15 -2.71 -9.09
N ASP A 436 7.79 -2.55 -10.36
CA ASP A 436 8.70 -2.12 -11.41
C ASP A 436 9.20 -0.70 -11.17
N ILE A 437 8.30 0.24 -10.83
CA ILE A 437 8.68 1.61 -10.45
C ILE A 437 9.64 1.60 -9.26
N PHE A 438 9.30 0.86 -8.21
CA PHE A 438 10.11 0.77 -7.00
C PHE A 438 11.52 0.21 -7.28
N ALA A 439 11.61 -0.83 -8.10
CA ALA A 439 12.89 -1.42 -8.51
C ALA A 439 13.76 -0.44 -9.32
N GLN A 440 13.13 0.35 -10.20
CA GLN A 440 13.82 1.40 -10.97
C GLN A 440 14.35 2.52 -10.06
N GLU A 441 13.52 3.01 -9.14
CA GLU A 441 13.91 4.04 -8.17
C GLU A 441 15.07 3.56 -7.29
N ARG A 442 15.03 2.30 -6.84
CA ARG A 442 16.12 1.68 -6.07
C ARG A 442 17.43 1.68 -6.85
N LYS A 443 17.39 1.31 -8.13
CA LYS A 443 18.57 1.31 -9.01
C LYS A 443 19.13 2.71 -9.17
N HIS A 444 18.28 3.70 -9.46
CA HIS A 444 18.69 5.09 -9.63
C HIS A 444 19.33 5.69 -8.35
N LEU A 445 18.78 5.37 -7.18
CA LEU A 445 19.37 5.79 -5.90
C LEU A 445 20.74 5.15 -5.65
N ALA A 446 20.90 3.87 -6.00
CA ALA A 446 22.19 3.19 -5.88
C ALA A 446 23.25 3.82 -6.80
N GLU A 447 22.90 4.15 -8.04
CA GLU A 447 23.79 4.83 -9.01
C GLU A 447 24.22 6.21 -8.51
N LYS A 448 23.27 7.02 -8.03
CA LYS A 448 23.56 8.36 -7.47
C LYS A 448 24.49 8.31 -6.26
N LEU A 449 24.37 7.29 -5.41
CA LEU A 449 25.27 7.11 -4.26
C LEU A 449 26.68 6.66 -4.67
N VAL A 450 26.85 6.04 -5.84
CA VAL A 450 28.15 5.69 -6.42
C VAL A 450 28.80 6.92 -7.07
N GLU A 451 28.03 7.75 -7.79
CA GLU A 451 28.54 8.96 -8.46
C GLU A 451 28.95 10.09 -7.50
N VAL A 452 28.28 10.23 -6.35
CA VAL A 452 28.60 11.23 -5.31
C VAL A 452 29.92 10.92 -4.56
N LYS A 453 30.64 9.84 -4.93
CA LYS A 453 32.01 9.60 -4.48
C LYS A 453 33.07 9.94 -5.56
N PRO A 454 33.42 11.21 -5.82
CA PRO A 454 34.70 11.55 -6.42
C PRO A 454 35.81 11.50 -5.36
N GLN A 455 36.70 10.53 -5.51
CA GLN A 455 38.16 10.59 -5.30
C GLN A 455 38.74 11.69 -4.39
N GLU A 456 38.40 11.72 -3.10
CA GLU A 456 39.27 12.30 -2.06
C GLU A 456 39.41 11.32 -0.88
N GLY A 457 40.64 11.25 -0.37
CA GLY A 457 41.19 10.07 0.28
C GLY A 457 40.50 9.62 1.57
N LEU A 458 40.10 8.35 1.59
CA LEU A 458 40.02 7.57 2.82
C LEU A 458 40.63 6.19 2.58
N LYS A 459 41.97 6.16 2.52
CA LYS A 459 42.70 4.99 3.00
C LYS A 459 42.40 4.88 4.50
N ASN A 460 41.89 3.73 4.90
CA ASN A 460 41.75 3.23 6.28
C ASN A 460 40.54 3.74 7.08
N GLN A 461 39.43 2.99 7.00
CA GLN A 461 38.86 2.20 8.10
C GLN A 461 37.38 1.95 7.83
N PHE A 462 37.05 0.80 7.26
CA PHE A 462 35.86 -0.02 7.61
C PHE A 462 36.05 -1.40 6.96
N ILE A 463 36.84 -2.22 7.65
CA ILE A 463 36.66 -3.69 7.78
C ILE A 463 35.36 -3.81 8.61
N ASP A 464 34.29 -4.53 8.32
CA ASP A 464 33.90 -5.76 7.60
C ASP A 464 32.40 -5.57 7.20
N SER A 465 31.71 -6.26 6.29
CA SER A 465 31.74 -7.65 5.86
C SER A 465 30.95 -7.77 4.55
N TYR A 466 31.63 -7.92 3.41
CA TYR A 466 31.17 -8.72 2.27
C TYR A 466 32.44 -9.16 1.54
N GLY A 467 32.90 -10.37 1.84
CA GLY A 467 34.03 -10.98 1.14
C GLY A 467 33.63 -11.33 -0.29
N PRO A 468 34.32 -10.82 -1.33
CA PRO A 468 34.17 -11.29 -2.69
C PRO A 468 34.95 -12.59 -2.89
N ASN A 469 34.50 -13.44 -3.81
CA ASN A 469 35.22 -14.59 -4.39
C ASN A 469 35.26 -15.95 -3.65
N THR A 470 34.29 -16.27 -2.78
CA THR A 470 34.21 -17.64 -2.22
C THR A 470 33.80 -18.70 -3.24
N TRP A 471 32.91 -18.40 -4.20
CA TRP A 471 32.44 -19.42 -5.17
C TRP A 471 33.54 -19.90 -6.14
N LYS A 472 34.46 -19.02 -6.54
CA LYS A 472 35.57 -19.37 -7.44
C LYS A 472 36.59 -20.27 -6.74
N ALA A 473 36.86 -20.01 -5.46
CA ALA A 473 37.70 -20.89 -4.63
C ALA A 473 37.00 -22.23 -4.34
N SER A 474 35.68 -22.23 -4.11
CA SER A 474 34.89 -23.45 -3.94
C SER A 474 34.90 -24.32 -5.20
N LEU A 475 34.77 -23.73 -6.39
CA LEU A 475 34.86 -24.46 -7.66
C LEU A 475 36.25 -25.05 -7.89
N LEU A 476 37.31 -24.29 -7.58
CA LEU A 476 38.69 -24.77 -7.72
C LEU A 476 38.97 -25.93 -6.73
N ALA A 477 38.48 -25.81 -5.49
CA ALA A 477 38.60 -26.86 -4.48
C ALA A 477 37.85 -28.14 -4.91
N ILE A 478 36.63 -28.01 -5.44
CA ILE A 478 35.85 -29.14 -5.98
C ILE A 478 36.58 -29.79 -7.16
N ALA A 479 37.14 -29.01 -8.09
CA ALA A 479 37.89 -29.53 -9.22
C ALA A 479 39.15 -30.29 -8.77
N VAL A 480 39.88 -29.77 -7.78
CA VAL A 480 41.05 -30.45 -7.18
C VAL A 480 40.62 -31.74 -6.47
N LEU A 481 39.50 -31.72 -5.74
CA LEU A 481 38.98 -32.90 -5.04
C LEU A 481 38.57 -33.99 -6.04
N LEU A 482 37.93 -33.62 -7.15
CA LEU A 482 37.58 -34.54 -8.23
C LEU A 482 38.83 -35.14 -8.90
N LEU A 483 39.89 -34.35 -9.11
CA LEU A 483 41.16 -34.87 -9.63
C LEU A 483 41.86 -35.83 -8.66
N ILE A 484 41.78 -35.57 -7.35
CA ILE A 484 42.30 -36.49 -6.33
C ILE A 484 41.50 -37.78 -6.32
N VAL A 485 40.16 -37.70 -6.35
CA VAL A 485 39.29 -38.89 -6.43
C VAL A 485 39.56 -39.68 -7.70
N LEU A 486 39.78 -39.01 -8.84
CA LEU A 486 40.15 -39.67 -10.09
C LEU A 486 41.51 -40.39 -9.97
N LYS A 487 42.52 -39.73 -9.38
CA LYS A 487 43.83 -40.35 -9.16
C LYS A 487 43.76 -41.55 -8.23
N VAL A 488 43.01 -41.47 -7.13
CA VAL A 488 42.81 -42.58 -6.19
C VAL A 488 42.01 -43.71 -6.83
N GLY A 489 40.99 -43.38 -7.64
CA GLY A 489 40.22 -44.34 -8.43
C GLY A 489 41.06 -45.09 -9.46
N ILE A 490 41.92 -44.37 -10.19
CA ILE A 490 42.86 -44.97 -11.16
C ILE A 490 43.92 -45.81 -10.42
N GLN A 491 44.47 -45.35 -9.29
CA GLN A 491 45.41 -46.14 -8.50
C GLN A 491 44.77 -47.41 -7.94
N ARG A 492 43.52 -47.36 -7.47
CA ARG A 492 42.79 -48.55 -7.01
C ARG A 492 42.43 -49.51 -8.16
N ALA A 493 42.00 -49.00 -9.32
CA ALA A 493 41.70 -49.82 -10.49
C ALA A 493 42.94 -50.47 -11.12
N VAL A 494 44.10 -49.79 -11.04
CA VAL A 494 45.40 -50.36 -11.45
C VAL A 494 45.86 -51.43 -10.45
N LEU A 495 45.45 -51.39 -9.18
CA LEU A 495 45.87 -52.37 -8.16
C LEU A 495 44.91 -53.56 -8.00
N SER A 496 43.75 -53.60 -8.66
CA SER A 496 42.72 -54.65 -8.45
C SER A 496 42.47 -55.63 -9.60
N GLU A 497 43.21 -55.59 -10.73
CA GLU A 497 43.06 -56.58 -11.81
C GLU A 497 44.38 -57.02 -12.47
N PRO A 498 44.52 -58.32 -12.85
CA PRO A 498 45.76 -58.90 -13.39
C PRO A 498 46.09 -58.43 -14.82
N ASP A 499 47.38 -58.49 -15.15
CA ASP A 499 48.18 -57.69 -16.11
C ASP A 499 47.66 -57.39 -17.52
N ARG A 500 46.56 -58.00 -17.99
CA ARG A 500 46.10 -57.82 -19.37
C ARG A 500 45.03 -56.72 -19.55
N SER A 501 44.43 -56.23 -18.46
CA SER A 501 43.47 -55.11 -18.47
C SER A 501 44.11 -53.74 -18.19
N ARG A 502 45.29 -53.72 -17.53
CA ARG A 502 46.05 -52.49 -17.20
C ARG A 502 46.45 -51.66 -18.42
N ALA A 503 46.83 -52.33 -19.52
CA ALA A 503 47.20 -51.65 -20.76
C ALA A 503 46.02 -50.93 -21.42
N LYS A 504 44.78 -51.45 -21.28
CA LYS A 504 43.59 -50.83 -21.87
C LYS A 504 43.14 -49.59 -21.07
N VAL A 505 43.25 -49.62 -19.74
CA VAL A 505 42.91 -48.47 -18.88
C VAL A 505 43.90 -47.32 -19.09
N LEU A 506 45.20 -47.62 -19.21
CA LEU A 506 46.22 -46.61 -19.51
C LEU A 506 46.06 -46.01 -20.92
N PHE A 507 45.68 -46.82 -21.91
CA PHE A 507 45.43 -46.35 -23.28
C PHE A 507 44.18 -45.44 -23.38
N LEU A 508 43.11 -45.76 -22.65
CA LEU A 508 41.91 -44.93 -22.61
C LEU A 508 42.15 -43.61 -21.86
N ALA A 509 42.90 -43.63 -20.75
CA ALA A 509 43.27 -42.42 -20.01
C ALA A 509 44.17 -41.49 -20.83
N SER A 510 45.10 -42.04 -21.62
CA SER A 510 45.95 -41.27 -22.54
C SER A 510 45.13 -40.61 -23.66
N ASN A 511 44.19 -41.33 -24.27
CA ASN A 511 43.32 -40.77 -25.32
C ASN A 511 42.36 -39.68 -24.79
N LEU A 512 41.84 -39.83 -23.57
CA LEU A 512 40.97 -38.83 -22.95
C LEU A 512 41.74 -37.55 -22.62
N ALA A 513 42.96 -37.67 -22.09
CA ALA A 513 43.83 -36.52 -21.83
C ALA A 513 44.20 -35.77 -23.13
N GLN A 514 44.44 -36.49 -24.22
CA GLN A 514 44.77 -35.90 -25.51
C GLN A 514 43.56 -35.17 -26.15
N LYS A 515 42.33 -35.70 -25.98
CA LYS A 515 41.09 -35.03 -26.42
C LYS A 515 40.73 -33.80 -25.58
N ILE A 516 40.96 -33.82 -24.27
CA ILE A 516 40.69 -32.64 -23.42
C ILE A 516 41.68 -31.51 -23.74
N TYR A 517 42.94 -31.85 -24.05
CA TYR A 517 43.96 -30.86 -24.41
C TYR A 517 43.73 -30.22 -25.78
N SER A 518 43.08 -30.92 -26.73
CA SER A 518 42.82 -30.41 -28.08
C SER A 518 41.57 -29.52 -28.21
N TYR A 519 40.63 -29.56 -27.27
CA TYR A 519 39.35 -28.82 -27.35
C TYR A 519 39.21 -27.65 -26.37
N GLY A 520 40.14 -27.48 -25.42
CA GLY A 520 40.06 -26.45 -24.36
C GLY A 520 40.36 -24.99 -24.76
N PRO A 521 41.29 -24.68 -25.70
CA PRO A 521 41.68 -23.27 -25.90
C PRO A 521 40.93 -22.50 -26.99
N SER A 522 40.01 -23.11 -27.76
CA SER A 522 39.46 -22.50 -28.99
C SER A 522 37.97 -22.12 -28.95
N LEU A 523 37.29 -22.23 -27.80
CA LEU A 523 35.81 -22.10 -27.77
C LEU A 523 35.19 -21.12 -26.78
N LEU A 524 35.96 -20.25 -26.10
CA LEU A 524 35.34 -19.11 -25.37
C LEU A 524 36.30 -17.91 -25.18
N LYS A 525 37.16 -17.69 -26.17
CA LYS A 525 37.91 -16.44 -26.37
C LYS A 525 37.21 -15.51 -27.38
N THR A 526 35.91 -15.71 -27.62
CA THR A 526 35.17 -15.08 -28.74
C THR A 526 33.74 -14.62 -28.44
N GLU A 527 33.32 -14.54 -27.17
CA GLU A 527 32.08 -13.85 -26.77
C GLU A 527 32.34 -12.93 -25.56
N LEU A 528 33.32 -12.05 -25.73
CA LEU A 528 33.61 -10.90 -24.86
C LEU A 528 33.64 -9.59 -25.67
N ASP A 529 33.03 -9.59 -26.87
CA ASP A 529 32.88 -8.44 -27.76
C ASP A 529 31.45 -8.39 -28.34
N GLN A 530 30.43 -8.24 -27.49
CA GLN A 530 29.13 -7.57 -27.75
C GLN A 530 28.11 -7.85 -26.62
N PHE A 531 27.64 -6.76 -25.99
CA PHE A 531 26.74 -6.62 -24.81
C PHE A 531 27.38 -6.56 -23.43
#